data_AF-A0A1A9WLC2-F1
#
_entry.id   AF-A0A1A9WLC2-F1
#
_cell.length_a   1.000
_cell.length_b   1.000
_cell.length_c   1.000
_cell.angle_alpha   90.00
_cell.angle_beta   90.00
_cell.angle_gamma   90.00
#
_symmetry.space_group_name_H-M   'P 1'
#
loop_
_entity.id
_entity.type
_entity.pdbx_description
1 polymer ?
#
loop_
_entity_poly.entity_id
_entity_poly.type
_entity_poly.pdbx_seq_one_letter_code
_entity_poly.pdbx_strand_id
1 'polypeptide(L)'
;MLYDVGDGDGNGDNNDDDIRWRLNGGNFMVTLVTTMPSKVMPSKTKTSTKTMVSKPTPFKITPSIKMPLKPMPARLTNRPNKKPEESEKLSWTLTVPMPPTRKASKRTNNSAKPIGRDISYLPKPFPTVIPPGVLKHKASKRILELAEPRHLPDPVPVEIKANAFLVSPNALKYKATKRTRELAEAREYVNNHTRDDPYEISPAALKAKPKKRTIELAKPRKNHFLQFIF
;
A
#
# COMPACT_ATOMS: atom_id res chain seq x y z
N MET A 1 2.20 -10.17 50.98
CA MET A 1 1.22 -9.69 50.00
C MET A 1 1.46 -10.45 48.71
N LEU A 2 0.60 -11.45 48.46
CA LEU A 2 0.55 -12.25 47.24
C LEU A 2 0.07 -11.33 46.10
N TYR A 3 0.78 -11.33 44.96
CA TYR A 3 0.21 -10.82 43.72
C TYR A 3 -0.01 -12.00 42.78
N ASP A 4 -1.28 -12.16 42.40
CA ASP A 4 -1.75 -13.13 41.43
C ASP A 4 -1.05 -12.91 40.08
N VAL A 5 -0.47 -14.00 39.58
CA VAL A 5 0.03 -14.12 38.21
C VAL A 5 -1.18 -14.39 37.32
N GLY A 6 -1.60 -13.38 36.56
CA GLY A 6 -2.64 -13.56 35.55
C GLY A 6 -2.08 -14.31 34.34
N ASP A 7 -2.65 -15.49 34.09
CA ASP A 7 -2.45 -16.26 32.86
C ASP A 7 -3.04 -15.48 31.67
N GLY A 8 -2.16 -14.97 30.82
CA GLY A 8 -2.51 -14.30 29.57
C GLY A 8 -2.61 -15.31 28.44
N ASP A 9 -3.83 -15.76 28.17
CA ASP A 9 -4.19 -16.54 26.97
C ASP A 9 -4.09 -15.66 25.72
N GLY A 10 -2.87 -15.48 25.23
CA GLY A 10 -2.58 -14.84 23.94
C GLY A 10 -2.92 -15.76 22.79
N ASN A 11 -4.21 -15.78 22.40
CA ASN A 11 -4.69 -16.44 21.20
C ASN A 11 -4.12 -15.71 19.97
N GLY A 12 -3.09 -16.32 19.36
CA GLY A 12 -2.45 -15.85 18.14
C GLY A 12 -3.25 -16.23 16.91
N ASP A 13 -4.10 -15.33 16.42
CA ASP A 13 -4.73 -15.43 15.11
C ASP A 13 -3.71 -15.08 14.01
N ASN A 14 -2.80 -16.01 13.73
CA ASN A 14 -2.00 -16.02 12.52
C ASN A 14 -2.90 -16.43 11.35
N ASN A 15 -3.57 -15.45 10.74
CA ASN A 15 -4.16 -15.62 9.40
C ASN A 15 -3.03 -15.67 8.37
N ASP A 16 -2.37 -16.82 8.27
CA ASP A 16 -1.62 -17.22 7.09
C ASP A 16 -2.64 -17.52 5.98
N ASP A 17 -2.96 -16.50 5.19
CA ASP A 17 -3.73 -16.65 3.95
C ASP A 17 -2.94 -17.50 2.94
N ASP A 18 -3.12 -18.82 3.04
CA ASP A 18 -2.65 -19.83 2.10
C ASP A 18 -3.31 -19.60 0.72
N ILE A 19 -2.65 -18.82 -0.14
CA ILE A 19 -3.01 -18.65 -1.55
C ILE A 19 -2.71 -19.96 -2.30
N ARG A 20 -3.67 -20.89 -2.26
CA ARG A 20 -3.67 -22.10 -3.09
C ARG A 20 -4.07 -21.76 -4.52
N TRP A 21 -3.09 -21.71 -5.42
CA TRP A 21 -3.33 -21.73 -6.86
C TRP A 21 -3.85 -23.12 -7.28
N ARG A 22 -5.17 -23.21 -7.55
CA ARG A 22 -5.76 -24.35 -8.25
C ARG A 22 -5.42 -24.27 -9.73
N LEU A 23 -4.46 -25.06 -10.17
CA LEU A 23 -4.29 -25.41 -11.59
C LEU A 23 -5.42 -26.37 -11.98
N ASN A 24 -6.36 -25.89 -12.80
CA ASN A 24 -7.34 -26.74 -13.46
C ASN A 24 -6.60 -27.69 -14.42
N GLY A 25 -6.58 -28.98 -14.05
CA GLY A 25 -6.05 -30.06 -14.88
C GLY A 25 -6.88 -30.22 -16.14
N GLY A 26 -6.32 -29.74 -17.26
CA GLY A 26 -6.74 -30.13 -18.60
C GLY A 26 -6.22 -31.54 -18.90
N ASN A 27 -7.14 -32.40 -19.33
CA ASN A 27 -6.92 -33.79 -19.69
C ASN A 27 -6.03 -33.85 -20.95
N PHE A 28 -4.73 -34.11 -20.80
CA PHE A 28 -3.84 -34.36 -21.94
C PHE A 28 -3.88 -35.85 -22.28
N MET A 29 -4.44 -36.18 -23.45
CA MET A 29 -4.25 -37.49 -24.07
C MET A 29 -2.78 -37.64 -24.48
N VAL A 30 -2.11 -38.60 -23.86
CA VAL A 30 -0.76 -39.03 -24.21
C VAL A 30 -0.88 -40.07 -25.32
N THR A 31 -0.42 -39.72 -26.53
CA THR A 31 -0.21 -40.69 -27.61
C THR A 31 1.06 -41.49 -27.33
N LEU A 32 0.94 -42.81 -27.32
CA LEU A 32 2.02 -43.77 -27.09
C LEU A 32 3.08 -43.67 -28.19
N VAL A 33 4.30 -43.31 -27.82
CA VAL A 33 5.51 -43.54 -28.61
C VAL A 33 6.15 -44.81 -28.09
N THR A 34 6.12 -45.86 -28.92
CA THR A 34 6.77 -47.15 -28.68
C THR A 34 8.28 -46.97 -28.80
N THR A 35 8.97 -46.92 -27.67
CA THR A 35 10.43 -47.01 -27.58
C THR A 35 10.85 -48.39 -27.04
N MET A 36 11.88 -48.93 -27.69
CA MET A 36 12.44 -50.27 -27.51
C MET A 36 12.83 -50.59 -26.05
N PRO A 37 12.78 -51.88 -25.64
CA PRO A 37 13.10 -52.30 -24.28
C PRO A 37 14.61 -52.25 -24.01
N SER A 38 15.05 -51.28 -23.22
CA SER A 38 16.36 -51.34 -22.55
C SER A 38 16.22 -52.14 -21.25
N LYS A 39 17.11 -53.11 -21.10
CA LYS A 39 17.16 -54.07 -20.00
C LYS A 39 17.62 -53.37 -18.72
N VAL A 40 16.68 -52.83 -17.96
CA VAL A 40 16.92 -52.16 -16.67
C VAL A 40 16.59 -53.10 -15.52
N MET A 41 17.50 -53.18 -14.55
CA MET A 41 17.44 -54.05 -13.36
C MET A 41 16.27 -53.70 -12.43
N PRO A 42 15.72 -54.68 -11.68
CA PRO A 42 14.61 -54.46 -10.76
C PRO A 42 15.04 -53.63 -9.55
N SER A 43 14.66 -52.35 -9.52
CA SER A 43 14.74 -51.53 -8.32
C SER A 43 13.52 -51.79 -7.43
N LYS A 44 13.79 -52.00 -6.14
CA LYS A 44 12.82 -52.40 -5.12
C LYS A 44 11.76 -51.32 -4.94
N THR A 45 10.52 -51.64 -5.30
CA THR A 45 9.33 -50.81 -5.08
C THR A 45 9.01 -50.73 -3.58
N LYS A 46 9.09 -49.54 -2.99
CA LYS A 46 8.55 -49.26 -1.66
C LYS A 46 7.05 -49.01 -1.80
N THR A 47 6.25 -49.83 -1.14
CA THR A 47 4.80 -49.69 -0.97
C THR A 47 4.45 -48.36 -0.31
N SER A 48 3.83 -47.46 -1.05
CA SER A 48 3.25 -46.21 -0.56
C SER A 48 1.91 -46.52 0.13
N THR A 49 1.86 -46.32 1.44
CA THR A 49 0.63 -46.34 2.23
C THR A 49 -0.23 -45.14 1.87
N LYS A 50 -1.37 -45.43 1.24
CA LYS A 50 -2.35 -44.45 0.76
C LYS A 50 -3.17 -43.94 1.95
N THR A 51 -2.73 -42.86 2.60
CA THR A 51 -3.51 -42.18 3.63
C THR A 51 -4.75 -41.55 2.99
N MET A 52 -5.93 -42.05 3.32
CA MET A 52 -7.19 -41.50 2.86
C MET A 52 -7.46 -40.16 3.56
N VAL A 53 -7.23 -39.07 2.82
CA VAL A 53 -7.61 -37.72 3.26
C VAL A 53 -9.14 -37.62 3.17
N SER A 54 -9.78 -37.58 4.33
CA SER A 54 -11.22 -37.34 4.46
C SER A 54 -11.56 -35.95 3.94
N LYS A 55 -12.65 -35.85 3.17
CA LYS A 55 -13.13 -34.58 2.59
C LYS A 55 -13.59 -33.65 3.72
N PRO A 56 -13.14 -32.39 3.78
CA PRO A 56 -13.60 -31.45 4.80
C PRO A 56 -15.08 -31.14 4.60
N THR A 57 -15.84 -31.20 5.69
CA THR A 57 -17.25 -30.86 5.73
C THR A 57 -17.45 -29.36 5.46
N PRO A 58 -18.48 -28.96 4.69
CA PRO A 58 -18.72 -27.55 4.39
C PRO A 58 -19.15 -26.79 5.65
N PHE A 59 -18.44 -25.70 5.96
CA PHE A 59 -18.77 -24.80 7.07
C PHE A 59 -20.11 -24.11 6.80
N LYS A 60 -21.05 -24.26 7.74
CA LYS A 60 -22.36 -23.59 7.72
C LYS A 60 -22.16 -22.13 8.15
N ILE A 61 -22.20 -21.21 7.18
CA ILE A 61 -22.19 -19.76 7.43
C ILE A 61 -23.56 -19.38 7.99
N THR A 62 -23.62 -18.98 9.26
CA THR A 62 -24.84 -18.42 9.84
C THR A 62 -24.99 -16.96 9.39
N PRO A 63 -26.20 -16.52 8.99
CA PRO A 63 -26.43 -15.15 8.55
C PRO A 63 -26.25 -14.19 9.73
N SER A 64 -25.38 -13.20 9.55
CA SER A 64 -25.14 -12.11 10.50
C SER A 64 -26.45 -11.39 10.84
N ILE A 65 -26.79 -11.37 12.14
CA ILE A 65 -27.94 -10.65 12.70
C ILE A 65 -27.72 -9.16 12.46
N LYS A 66 -28.40 -8.60 11.45
CA LYS A 66 -28.38 -7.17 11.15
C LYS A 66 -29.08 -6.44 12.29
N MET A 67 -28.32 -5.76 13.16
CA MET A 67 -28.91 -4.91 14.19
C MET A 67 -29.64 -3.72 13.56
N PRO A 68 -30.83 -3.35 14.05
CA PRO A 68 -31.56 -2.19 13.56
C PRO A 68 -30.81 -0.89 13.93
N LEU A 69 -30.30 -0.20 12.93
CA LEU A 69 -29.69 1.12 13.09
C LEU A 69 -30.79 2.14 13.38
N LYS A 70 -30.77 2.72 14.59
CA LYS A 70 -31.65 3.83 14.95
C LYS A 70 -31.32 5.03 14.05
N PRO A 71 -32.31 5.72 13.45
CA PRO A 71 -32.07 6.91 12.65
C PRO A 71 -31.46 7.99 13.55
N MET A 72 -30.24 8.44 13.22
CA MET A 72 -29.63 9.58 13.91
C MET A 72 -30.41 10.86 13.55
N PRO A 73 -30.76 11.70 14.54
CA PRO A 73 -31.41 12.97 14.27
C PRO A 73 -30.50 13.85 13.42
N ALA A 74 -31.06 14.47 12.38
CA ALA A 74 -30.36 15.40 11.51
C ALA A 74 -29.79 16.57 12.32
N ARG A 75 -28.50 16.49 12.62
CA ARG A 75 -27.77 17.55 13.31
C ARG A 75 -27.72 18.78 12.39
N LEU A 76 -28.48 19.80 12.73
CA LEU A 76 -28.42 21.15 12.14
C LEU A 76 -27.07 21.81 12.48
N THR A 77 -25.95 21.31 11.97
CA THR A 77 -24.59 21.80 12.29
C THR A 77 -24.10 22.92 11.39
N ASN A 78 -24.93 23.45 10.48
CA ASN A 78 -24.47 24.38 9.46
C ASN A 78 -24.89 25.84 9.68
N ARG A 79 -25.24 26.26 10.92
CA ARG A 79 -25.31 27.70 11.21
C ARG A 79 -23.90 28.22 11.47
N PRO A 80 -23.32 29.06 10.60
CA PRO A 80 -22.05 29.69 10.88
C PRO A 80 -22.23 30.58 12.12
N ASN A 81 -21.44 30.32 13.16
CA ASN A 81 -21.42 31.19 14.34
C ASN A 81 -21.10 32.63 13.90
N LYS A 82 -21.85 33.60 14.43
CA LYS A 82 -21.59 35.04 14.23
C LYS A 82 -20.11 35.29 14.52
N LYS A 83 -19.38 35.83 13.54
CA LYS A 83 -17.97 36.17 13.71
C LYS A 83 -17.89 37.23 14.82
N PRO A 84 -17.07 37.03 15.86
CA PRO A 84 -16.86 38.05 16.87
C PRO A 84 -16.28 39.29 16.19
N GLU A 85 -16.81 40.44 16.58
CA GLU A 85 -16.39 41.77 16.15
C GLU A 85 -14.87 41.91 16.34
N GLU A 86 -14.15 42.16 15.25
CA GLU A 86 -12.69 42.18 15.23
C GLU A 86 -12.19 43.42 15.99
N SER A 87 -11.77 43.22 17.24
CA SER A 87 -11.05 44.24 18.01
C SER A 87 -9.83 44.73 17.24
N GLU A 88 -9.63 46.04 17.21
CA GLU A 88 -8.58 46.77 16.49
C GLU A 88 -7.22 46.07 16.59
N LYS A 89 -6.74 45.55 15.45
CA LYS A 89 -5.47 44.83 15.37
C LYS A 89 -4.32 45.82 15.52
N LEU A 90 -3.46 45.61 16.52
CA LEU A 90 -2.19 46.32 16.62
C LEU A 90 -1.31 45.96 15.42
N SER A 91 -0.90 46.97 14.65
CA SER A 91 -0.27 46.87 13.32
C SER A 91 1.02 46.03 13.26
N TRP A 92 1.64 45.70 14.39
CA TRP A 92 2.90 44.96 14.48
C TRP A 92 2.74 43.47 14.84
N THR A 93 1.52 42.99 15.14
CA THR A 93 1.30 41.58 15.51
C THR A 93 1.04 40.72 14.27
N LEU A 94 1.97 39.80 13.97
CA LEU A 94 1.88 38.90 12.81
C LEU A 94 0.68 37.93 12.89
N THR A 95 0.23 37.60 14.11
CA THR A 95 -0.92 36.72 14.36
C THR A 95 -1.81 37.30 15.47
N VAL A 96 -3.11 37.12 15.33
CA VAL A 96 -4.09 37.51 16.36
C VAL A 96 -3.82 36.65 17.61
N PRO A 97 -3.56 37.25 18.78
CA PRO A 97 -3.36 36.47 20.00
C PRO A 97 -4.62 35.63 20.25
N MET A 98 -4.42 34.34 20.51
CA MET A 98 -5.53 33.45 20.84
C MET A 98 -6.26 34.00 22.08
N PRO A 99 -7.61 34.11 22.07
CA PRO A 99 -8.34 34.69 23.19
C PRO A 99 -8.03 33.92 24.48
N PRO A 100 -7.82 34.61 25.62
CA PRO A 100 -7.46 33.98 26.89
C PRO A 100 -8.56 33.06 27.43
N THR A 101 -9.79 33.20 26.92
CA THR A 101 -10.94 32.36 27.27
C THR A 101 -10.89 30.96 26.64
N ARG A 102 -10.03 30.73 25.64
CA ARG A 102 -10.00 29.49 24.87
C ARG A 102 -9.08 28.46 25.55
N LYS A 103 -9.66 27.60 26.37
CA LYS A 103 -8.94 26.45 26.97
C LYS A 103 -8.70 25.37 25.92
N ALA A 104 -7.51 24.77 25.93
CA ALA A 104 -7.21 23.61 25.10
C ALA A 104 -8.12 22.43 25.46
N SER A 105 -8.51 21.64 24.45
CA SER A 105 -9.36 20.48 24.67
C SER A 105 -8.66 19.42 25.52
N LYS A 106 -9.42 18.59 26.25
CA LYS A 106 -8.86 17.46 27.02
C LYS A 106 -7.99 16.54 26.14
N ARG A 107 -8.39 16.34 24.88
CA ARG A 107 -7.63 15.56 23.89
C ARG A 107 -6.28 16.20 23.59
N THR A 108 -6.24 17.50 23.31
CA THR A 108 -5.01 18.25 23.04
C THR A 108 -4.07 18.18 24.24
N ASN A 109 -4.60 18.36 25.46
CA ASN A 109 -3.80 18.24 26.68
C ASN A 109 -3.25 16.83 26.89
N ASN A 110 -4.00 15.79 26.50
CA ASN A 110 -3.52 14.41 26.57
C ASN A 110 -2.46 14.11 25.51
N SER A 111 -2.61 14.60 24.28
CA SER A 111 -1.61 14.45 23.22
C SER A 111 -0.33 15.27 23.47
N ALA A 112 -0.43 16.34 24.24
CA ALA A 112 0.72 17.15 24.65
C ALA A 112 1.54 16.51 25.80
N LYS A 113 1.03 15.46 26.45
CA LYS A 113 1.81 14.73 27.45
C LYS A 113 2.95 13.98 26.74
N PRO A 114 4.19 14.04 27.22
CA PRO A 114 5.27 13.26 26.66
C PRO A 114 4.93 11.77 26.77
N ILE A 115 5.15 11.02 25.69
CA ILE A 115 5.09 9.55 25.73
C ILE A 115 6.28 9.10 26.57
N GLY A 116 6.01 8.58 27.77
CA GLY A 116 7.00 7.84 28.54
C GLY A 116 7.39 6.60 27.75
N ARG A 117 8.56 6.62 27.12
CA ARG A 117 9.15 5.42 26.53
C ARG A 117 9.87 4.69 27.64
N ASP A 118 9.59 3.40 27.79
CA ASP A 118 10.35 2.58 28.73
C ASP A 118 11.83 2.63 28.38
N ILE A 119 12.64 3.02 29.35
CA ILE A 119 14.08 3.17 29.22
C ILE A 119 14.78 1.78 29.22
N SER A 120 14.02 0.70 29.38
CA SER A 120 14.47 -0.69 29.30
C SER A 120 15.01 -1.10 27.92
N TYR A 121 14.73 -0.30 26.88
CA TYR A 121 15.30 -0.45 25.53
C TYR A 121 16.61 0.33 25.32
N LEU A 122 17.20 0.92 26.36
CA LEU A 122 18.59 1.40 26.29
C LEU A 122 19.48 0.27 25.74
N PRO A 123 20.47 0.59 24.88
CA PRO A 123 21.36 -0.41 24.33
C PRO A 123 22.08 -1.10 25.50
N LYS A 124 21.88 -2.42 25.62
CA LYS A 124 22.70 -3.23 26.53
C LYS A 124 24.17 -2.94 26.21
N PRO A 125 25.03 -2.68 27.20
CA PRO A 125 26.44 -2.42 26.94
C PRO A 125 27.04 -3.59 26.16
N PHE A 126 27.77 -3.28 25.08
CA PHE A 126 28.46 -4.29 24.29
C PHE A 126 29.73 -4.74 25.04
N PRO A 127 30.02 -6.05 25.12
CA PRO A 127 29.27 -7.17 24.54
C PRO A 127 28.06 -7.60 25.39
N THR A 128 26.97 -7.97 24.72
CA THR A 128 25.79 -8.53 25.40
C THR A 128 26.15 -9.91 25.97
N VAL A 129 25.98 -10.09 27.28
CA VAL A 129 26.18 -11.38 27.94
C VAL A 129 25.16 -12.38 27.39
N ILE A 130 25.64 -13.39 26.66
CA ILE A 130 24.82 -14.47 26.13
C ILE A 130 24.61 -15.49 27.26
N PRO A 131 23.36 -15.87 27.58
CA PRO A 131 23.11 -16.86 28.62
C PRO A 131 23.69 -18.22 28.22
N PRO A 132 24.24 -18.99 29.18
CA PRO A 132 24.97 -20.23 28.89
C PRO A 132 24.08 -21.32 28.27
N GLY A 133 22.75 -21.27 28.48
CA GLY A 133 21.80 -22.16 27.85
C GLY A 133 21.71 -21.98 26.33
N VAL A 134 21.85 -20.74 25.84
CA VAL A 134 21.82 -20.43 24.40
C VAL A 134 23.09 -20.96 23.71
N LEU A 135 24.24 -20.89 24.38
CA LEU A 135 25.50 -21.45 23.86
C LEU A 135 25.46 -22.97 23.69
N LYS A 136 24.65 -23.66 24.50
CA LYS A 136 24.49 -25.13 24.47
C LYS A 136 23.33 -25.58 23.57
N HIS A 137 22.55 -24.66 23.02
CA HIS A 137 21.34 -24.99 22.28
C HIS A 137 21.69 -25.57 20.91
N LYS A 138 21.15 -26.76 20.60
CA LYS A 138 21.25 -27.38 19.28
C LYS A 138 20.11 -26.87 18.40
N ALA A 139 20.42 -26.41 17.19
CA ALA A 139 19.41 -25.98 16.24
C ALA A 139 18.39 -27.11 15.95
N SER A 140 17.13 -26.74 15.77
CA SER A 140 16.10 -27.71 15.40
C SER A 140 16.35 -28.24 13.98
N LYS A 141 15.81 -29.43 13.66
CA LYS A 141 15.96 -30.03 12.32
C LYS A 141 15.52 -29.08 11.20
N ARG A 142 14.38 -28.40 11.40
CA ARG A 142 13.87 -27.40 10.44
C ARG A 142 14.83 -26.23 10.22
N ILE A 143 15.51 -25.75 11.28
CA ILE A 143 16.51 -24.68 11.15
C ILE A 143 17.72 -25.18 10.36
N LEU A 144 18.14 -26.43 10.57
CA LEU A 144 19.22 -27.04 9.80
C LEU A 144 18.84 -27.18 8.32
N GLU A 145 17.63 -27.68 8.02
CA GLU A 145 17.10 -27.76 6.64
C GLU A 145 17.04 -26.41 5.93
N LEU A 146 16.66 -25.35 6.66
CA LEU A 146 16.62 -23.99 6.10
C LEU A 146 18.00 -23.35 5.96
N ALA A 147 18.96 -23.76 6.80
CA ALA A 147 20.34 -23.30 6.76
C ALA A 147 21.15 -24.01 5.65
N GLU A 148 20.70 -25.19 5.20
CA GLU A 148 21.29 -25.85 4.05
C GLU A 148 21.14 -24.97 2.80
N PRO A 149 22.25 -24.68 2.08
CA PRO A 149 22.17 -23.91 0.85
C PRO A 149 21.28 -24.67 -0.14
N ARG A 150 20.40 -23.94 -0.84
CA ARG A 150 19.62 -24.54 -1.92
C ARG A 150 20.59 -25.08 -2.97
N HIS A 151 20.66 -26.40 -3.08
CA HIS A 151 21.33 -27.06 -4.20
C HIS A 151 20.58 -26.69 -5.47
N LEU A 152 21.07 -25.66 -6.16
CA LEU A 152 20.72 -25.43 -7.55
C LEU A 152 21.27 -26.64 -8.32
N PRO A 153 20.49 -27.28 -9.21
CA PRO A 153 21.08 -28.22 -10.15
C PRO A 153 22.24 -27.51 -10.85
N ASP A 154 23.33 -28.24 -11.13
CA ASP A 154 24.49 -27.73 -11.86
C ASP A 154 24.03 -26.77 -12.95
N PRO A 155 24.68 -25.59 -13.12
CA PRO A 155 24.23 -24.57 -14.04
C PRO A 155 23.98 -25.26 -15.38
N VAL A 156 22.69 -25.47 -15.69
CA VAL A 156 22.29 -26.05 -16.96
C VAL A 156 23.00 -25.18 -17.97
N PRO A 157 23.88 -25.74 -18.82
CA PRO A 157 24.60 -24.94 -19.79
C PRO A 157 23.53 -24.14 -20.48
N VAL A 158 23.58 -22.82 -20.29
CA VAL A 158 22.65 -21.91 -20.94
C VAL A 158 22.88 -22.24 -22.40
N GLU A 159 21.94 -22.96 -23.02
CA GLU A 159 21.98 -23.23 -24.43
C GLU A 159 21.86 -21.86 -25.07
N ILE A 160 23.01 -21.22 -25.28
CA ILE A 160 23.15 -20.01 -26.08
C ILE A 160 22.74 -20.50 -27.45
N LYS A 161 21.45 -20.41 -27.73
CA LYS A 161 20.89 -20.74 -29.03
C LYS A 161 21.77 -20.02 -30.03
N ALA A 162 22.36 -20.76 -30.96
CA ALA A 162 23.35 -20.25 -31.90
C ALA A 162 22.91 -18.93 -32.59
N ASN A 163 21.60 -18.69 -32.67
CA ASN A 163 21.01 -17.41 -33.05
C ASN A 163 20.04 -16.92 -31.97
N ALA A 164 20.48 -15.94 -31.17
CA ALA A 164 19.64 -15.28 -30.15
C ALA A 164 18.38 -14.61 -30.72
N PHE A 165 18.38 -14.30 -32.02
CA PHE A 165 17.28 -13.64 -32.74
C PHE A 165 16.32 -14.61 -33.46
N LEU A 166 16.55 -15.93 -33.38
CA LEU A 166 15.59 -16.89 -33.95
C LEU A 166 14.32 -16.94 -33.09
N VAL A 167 13.28 -16.31 -33.61
CA VAL A 167 11.92 -16.39 -33.03
C VAL A 167 11.39 -17.81 -33.22
N SER A 168 10.89 -18.43 -32.15
CA SER A 168 10.32 -19.77 -32.25
C SER A 168 9.13 -19.79 -33.22
N PRO A 169 8.91 -20.86 -34.00
CA PRO A 169 7.80 -20.94 -34.95
C PRO A 169 6.43 -20.82 -34.26
N ASN A 170 6.34 -21.22 -32.98
CA ASN A 170 5.13 -21.07 -32.18
C ASN A 170 4.85 -19.62 -31.81
N ALA A 171 5.89 -18.82 -31.53
CA ALA A 171 5.74 -17.40 -31.29
C ALA A 171 5.27 -16.66 -32.55
N LEU A 172 5.73 -17.06 -33.74
CA LEU A 172 5.24 -16.50 -35.02
C LEU A 172 3.77 -16.81 -35.31
N LYS A 173 3.28 -17.97 -34.85
CA LYS A 173 1.87 -18.40 -35.00
C LYS A 173 0.95 -17.84 -33.90
N TYR A 174 1.52 -17.24 -32.86
CA TYR A 174 0.76 -16.81 -31.69
C TYR A 174 -0.16 -15.64 -32.04
N LYS A 175 -1.44 -15.77 -31.70
CA LYS A 175 -2.41 -14.68 -31.83
C LYS A 175 -2.51 -13.94 -30.50
N ALA A 176 -2.36 -12.62 -30.53
CA ALA A 176 -2.50 -11.78 -29.36
C ALA A 176 -3.87 -11.99 -28.68
N THR A 177 -3.86 -12.04 -27.34
CA THR A 177 -5.08 -12.20 -26.53
C THR A 177 -6.03 -11.02 -26.71
N LYS A 178 -7.32 -11.22 -26.39
CA LYS A 178 -8.33 -10.15 -26.48
C LYS A 178 -7.91 -8.90 -25.70
N ARG A 179 -7.45 -9.07 -24.46
CA ARG A 179 -6.95 -7.96 -23.62
C ARG A 179 -5.78 -7.23 -24.26
N THR A 180 -4.83 -7.94 -24.85
CA THR A 180 -3.70 -7.31 -25.54
C THR A 180 -4.15 -6.48 -26.74
N ARG A 181 -5.18 -6.92 -27.47
CA ARG A 181 -5.76 -6.15 -28.58
C ARG A 181 -6.47 -4.90 -28.08
N GLU A 182 -7.32 -5.02 -27.06
CA GLU A 182 -7.99 -3.87 -26.42
C GLU A 182 -7.01 -2.81 -25.90
N LEU A 183 -5.84 -3.24 -25.40
CA LEU A 183 -4.79 -2.32 -24.95
C LEU A 183 -3.97 -1.73 -26.10
N ALA A 184 -3.87 -2.44 -27.22
CA ALA A 184 -3.18 -1.97 -28.42
C ALA A 184 -4.05 -1.04 -29.28
N GLU A 185 -5.37 -1.08 -29.10
CA GLU A 185 -6.29 -0.12 -29.71
C GLU A 185 -5.94 1.31 -29.27
N ALA A 186 -5.73 2.20 -30.24
CA ALA A 186 -5.40 3.59 -29.98
C ALA A 186 -6.53 4.24 -29.19
N ARG A 187 -6.20 4.79 -28.02
CA ARG A 187 -7.16 5.54 -27.22
C ARG A 187 -7.26 6.96 -27.76
N GLU A 188 -8.45 7.36 -28.16
CA GLU A 188 -8.76 8.75 -28.48
C GLU A 188 -8.80 9.55 -27.18
N TYR A 189 -7.76 10.35 -26.95
CA TYR A 189 -7.74 11.29 -25.83
C TYR A 189 -8.35 12.60 -26.30
N VAL A 190 -9.57 12.90 -25.85
CA VAL A 190 -10.15 14.24 -26.05
C VAL A 190 -9.37 15.22 -25.19
N ASN A 191 -8.58 16.08 -25.84
CA ASN A 191 -7.74 17.05 -25.15
C ASN A 191 -8.58 18.24 -24.69
N ASN A 192 -9.39 18.05 -23.65
CA ASN A 192 -10.28 19.07 -23.08
C ASN A 192 -9.53 20.28 -22.49
N HIS A 193 -8.20 20.22 -22.42
CA HIS A 193 -7.38 21.29 -21.84
C HIS A 193 -6.84 22.27 -22.90
N THR A 194 -6.79 21.87 -24.17
CA THR A 194 -6.38 22.75 -25.25
C THR A 194 -7.62 23.44 -25.79
N ARG A 195 -7.70 24.77 -25.63
CA ARG A 195 -8.71 25.58 -26.32
C ARG A 195 -8.44 25.56 -27.82
N ASP A 196 -9.49 25.60 -28.64
CA ASP A 196 -9.37 25.62 -30.10
C ASP A 196 -8.59 26.84 -30.59
N ASP A 197 -8.76 28.00 -29.94
CA ASP A 197 -7.95 29.19 -30.16
C ASP A 197 -7.20 29.58 -28.86
N PRO A 198 -5.86 29.53 -28.85
CA PRO A 198 -5.07 29.90 -27.67
C PRO A 198 -5.17 31.38 -27.31
N TYR A 199 -5.62 32.25 -28.23
CA TYR A 199 -5.74 33.69 -28.02
C TYR A 199 -7.17 34.13 -27.68
N GLU A 200 -8.14 33.22 -27.69
CA GLU A 200 -9.52 33.57 -27.38
C GLU A 200 -9.67 33.94 -25.90
N ILE A 201 -10.05 35.20 -25.67
CA ILE A 201 -10.34 35.73 -24.35
C ILE A 201 -11.74 35.27 -23.95
N SER A 202 -11.87 34.59 -22.81
CA SER A 202 -13.19 34.14 -22.35
C SER A 202 -14.20 35.31 -22.24
N PRO A 203 -15.47 35.12 -22.60
CA PRO A 203 -16.48 36.19 -22.56
C PRO A 203 -16.71 36.72 -21.14
N ALA A 204 -16.44 35.90 -20.11
CA ALA A 204 -16.46 36.32 -18.72
C ALA A 204 -15.35 37.33 -18.41
N ALA A 205 -14.15 37.15 -18.97
CA ALA A 205 -13.04 38.09 -18.81
C ALA A 205 -13.35 39.44 -19.49
N LEU A 206 -14.01 39.44 -20.66
CA LEU A 206 -14.45 40.68 -21.32
C LEU A 206 -15.50 41.45 -20.50
N LYS A 207 -16.38 40.74 -19.80
CA LYS A 207 -17.42 41.34 -18.93
C LYS A 207 -16.89 41.75 -17.56
N ALA A 208 -15.71 41.29 -17.17
CA ALA A 208 -15.17 41.52 -15.83
C ALA A 208 -14.74 42.97 -15.65
N LYS A 209 -15.34 43.66 -14.68
CA LYS A 209 -14.89 45.00 -14.27
C LYS A 209 -13.77 44.90 -13.23
N PRO A 210 -12.71 45.72 -13.33
CA PRO A 210 -11.63 45.71 -12.35
C PRO A 210 -12.13 46.18 -10.98
N LYS A 211 -11.54 45.62 -9.90
CA LYS A 211 -11.86 46.04 -8.52
C LYS A 211 -11.31 47.45 -8.25
N LYS A 212 -11.96 48.20 -7.35
CA LYS A 212 -11.54 49.57 -6.95
C LYS A 212 -10.05 49.65 -6.60
N ARG A 213 -9.55 48.72 -5.79
CA ARG A 213 -8.12 48.62 -5.44
C ARG A 213 -7.20 48.45 -6.65
N THR A 214 -7.59 47.63 -7.63
CA THR A 214 -6.81 47.44 -8.86
C THR A 214 -6.76 48.72 -9.68
N ILE A 215 -7.89 49.45 -9.76
CA ILE A 215 -7.96 50.76 -10.42
C ILE A 215 -7.04 51.77 -9.70
N GLU A 216 -7.03 51.79 -8.37
CA GLU A 216 -6.15 52.66 -7.57
C GLU A 216 -4.67 52.35 -7.78
N LEU A 217 -4.30 51.07 -7.77
CA LEU A 217 -2.90 50.65 -7.99
C LEU A 217 -2.44 50.86 -9.43
N ALA A 218 -3.33 50.76 -10.41
CA ALA A 218 -3.04 51.01 -11.81
C ALA A 218 -2.84 52.51 -12.11
N LYS A 219 -3.26 53.41 -11.21
CA LYS A 219 -2.95 54.83 -11.38
C LYS A 219 -1.44 55.00 -11.28
N PRO A 220 -0.80 55.67 -12.27
CA PRO A 220 0.63 55.93 -12.20
C PRO A 220 0.93 56.69 -10.91
N ARG A 221 1.96 56.25 -10.19
CA ARG A 221 2.44 57.00 -9.03
C ARG A 221 2.90 58.36 -9.55
N LYS A 222 2.39 59.44 -8.96
CA LYS A 222 2.90 60.80 -9.20
C LYS A 222 4.29 60.87 -8.58
N ASN A 223 5.27 60.32 -9.26
CA ASN A 223 6.65 60.45 -8.91
C ASN A 223 7.05 61.88 -9.28
N HIS A 224 7.20 62.77 -8.31
CA HIS A 224 7.77 64.12 -8.49
C HIS A 224 9.28 64.06 -8.83
N PHE A 225 9.71 63.02 -9.54
CA PHE A 225 11.09 62.55 -9.60
C PHE A 225 12.02 63.40 -10.48
N LEU A 226 11.57 64.52 -11.04
CA LEU A 226 12.40 65.36 -11.92
C LEU A 226 12.17 66.87 -11.70
N GLN A 227 12.25 67.33 -10.45
CA GLN A 227 12.44 68.78 -10.16
C GLN A 227 13.79 69.11 -9.52
N PHE A 228 14.68 68.14 -9.34
CA PHE A 228 15.95 68.32 -8.61
C PHE A 228 17.23 68.02 -9.42
N ILE A 229 17.17 67.96 -10.75
CA ILE A 229 18.34 67.59 -11.58
C ILE A 229 18.72 68.67 -12.64
N PHE A 230 18.10 69.85 -12.66
CA PHE A 230 18.59 70.98 -13.48
C PHE A 230 18.61 72.28 -12.69
#